data_AF-A0A6B3CLW9-F1
#
_entry.id   AF-A0A6B3CLW9-F1
#
_cell.length_a   1.000
_cell.length_b   1.000
_cell.length_c   1.000
_cell.angle_alpha   90.00
_cell.angle_beta   90.00
_cell.angle_gamma   90.00
#
_symmetry.space_group_name_H-M   'P 1'
#
loop_
_entity.id
_entity.type
_entity.pdbx_description
1 polymer ?
#
loop_
_entity_poly.entity_id
_entity_poly.type
_entity_poly.pdbx_seq_one_letter_code
_entity_poly.pdbx_strand_id
1 'polypeptide(L)' 'TMDGVHPDLVIGPETEVIAGNGKIVTAGGIDTHVHFIAPDAVDEALASGITTLIGGGTGPAEGSKATTVTPGA' A
#
# COMPACT_ATOMS: atom_id res chain seq x y z
N THR A 1 17.41 12.37 -30.44
CA THR A 1 17.99 11.56 -29.35
C THR A 1 18.53 12.50 -28.29
N MET A 2 18.67 12.04 -27.04
CA MET A 2 19.27 12.80 -25.94
C MET A 2 20.48 12.04 -25.42
N ASP A 3 21.52 12.76 -25.03
CA ASP A 3 22.73 12.17 -24.44
C ASP A 3 22.48 11.78 -22.98
N GLY A 4 23.11 10.68 -22.52
CA GLY A 4 23.10 10.28 -21.10
C GLY A 4 21.83 9.59 -20.59
N VAL A 5 20.89 9.22 -21.47
CA VAL A 5 19.70 8.45 -21.07
C VAL A 5 20.09 7.00 -20.73
N HIS A 6 19.75 6.53 -19.52
CA HIS A 6 19.96 5.14 -19.14
C HIS A 6 19.08 4.21 -20.00
N PRO A 7 19.58 3.05 -20.46
CA PRO A 7 18.83 2.13 -21.33
C PRO A 7 17.45 1.73 -20.77
N ASP A 8 17.35 1.51 -19.46
CA ASP A 8 16.11 1.12 -18.79
C ASP A 8 15.12 2.28 -18.55
N LEU A 9 15.46 3.52 -18.92
CA LEU A 9 14.65 4.74 -18.66
C LEU A 9 14.18 5.44 -19.95
N VAL A 10 14.14 4.72 -21.08
CA VAL A 10 13.66 5.26 -22.35
C VAL A 10 12.14 5.41 -22.34
N ILE A 11 11.65 6.61 -22.69
CA ILE A 11 10.22 6.86 -22.95
C ILE A 11 9.93 6.50 -24.42
N GLY A 12 9.03 5.54 -24.64
CA GLY A 12 8.66 5.04 -25.95
C GLY A 12 7.14 5.08 -26.20
N PRO A 13 6.67 4.46 -27.30
CA PRO A 13 5.24 4.44 -27.66
C PRO A 13 4.32 3.78 -26.62
N GLU A 14 4.87 2.92 -25.76
CA GLU A 14 4.14 2.16 -24.74
C GLU A 14 4.33 2.73 -23.32
N THR A 15 4.94 3.91 -23.18
CA THR A 15 5.19 4.53 -21.88
C THR A 15 4.07 5.52 -21.52
N GLU A 16 3.36 5.25 -20.42
CA GLU A 16 2.45 6.22 -19.80
C GLU A 16 3.21 7.22 -18.92
N VAL A 17 2.71 8.45 -18.80
CA VAL A 17 3.35 9.55 -18.07
C VAL A 17 2.45 10.07 -16.96
N ILE A 18 2.96 10.00 -15.72
CA ILE A 18 2.35 10.66 -14.55
C ILE A 18 3.18 11.90 -14.20
N ALA A 19 2.54 13.07 -14.15
CA ALA A 19 3.22 14.34 -13.90
C ALA A 19 3.62 14.50 -12.41
N GLY A 20 4.93 14.44 -12.12
CA GLY A 20 5.48 14.60 -10.76
C GLY A 20 5.88 16.02 -10.36
N ASN A 21 5.79 17.00 -11.27
CA ASN A 21 6.24 18.37 -11.01
C ASN A 21 5.49 19.01 -9.84
N GLY A 22 6.23 19.55 -8.85
CA GLY A 22 5.66 20.17 -7.66
C GLY A 22 4.97 19.19 -6.70
N LYS A 23 5.19 17.88 -6.87
CA LYS A 23 4.70 16.82 -5.97
C LYS A 23 5.87 16.18 -5.21
N ILE A 24 5.55 15.55 -4.08
CA ILE A 24 6.46 14.65 -3.38
C ILE A 24 5.95 13.24 -3.62
N VAL A 25 6.84 12.36 -4.05
CA VAL A 25 6.56 10.92 -4.18
C VAL A 25 7.24 10.21 -3.01
N THR A 26 6.48 9.42 -2.27
CA THR A 26 6.98 8.56 -1.19
C THR A 26 6.71 7.10 -1.53
N ALA A 27 7.43 6.19 -0.86
CA ALA A 27 6.94 4.81 -0.78
C ALA A 27 5.57 4.79 -0.08
N GLY A 28 4.77 3.77 -0.39
CA GLY A 28 3.55 3.52 0.38
C GLY A 28 3.87 3.07 1.79
N GLY A 29 3.03 3.45 2.75
CA GLY A 29 3.17 3.07 4.15
C GLY A 29 2.98 1.57 4.37
N ILE A 30 3.66 1.04 5.39
CA ILE A 30 3.51 -0.34 5.86
C ILE A 30 3.02 -0.28 7.31
N ASP A 31 1.79 -0.72 7.54
CA ASP A 31 1.26 -0.90 8.90
C ASP A 31 1.46 -2.35 9.32
N THR A 32 2.26 -2.55 10.38
CA THR A 32 2.61 -3.86 10.89
C THR A 32 1.75 -4.33 12.05
N HIS A 33 0.77 -3.54 12.48
CA HIS A 33 -0.10 -3.85 13.61
C HIS A 33 -1.57 -3.62 13.24
N VAL A 34 -2.06 -4.41 12.29
CA VAL A 34 -3.43 -4.28 11.80
C VAL A 34 -4.34 -5.32 12.44
N HIS A 35 -5.44 -4.86 13.03
CA HIS A 35 -6.55 -5.72 13.44
C HIS A 35 -7.57 -5.80 12.30
N PHE A 36 -7.70 -6.97 11.66
CA PHE A 36 -8.67 -7.16 10.56
C PHE A 36 -10.10 -7.36 11.10
N ILE A 37 -10.67 -6.28 11.64
CA ILE A 37 -12.01 -6.23 12.25
C ILE A 37 -13.10 -6.05 11.19
N ALA A 38 -12.87 -5.18 10.21
CA ALA A 38 -13.82 -4.86 9.15
C ALA A 38 -13.07 -4.58 7.83
N PRO A 39 -13.65 -4.94 6.66
CA PRO A 39 -13.01 -4.71 5.36
C PRO A 39 -12.82 -3.22 5.05
N ASP A 40 -13.73 -2.35 5.49
CA ASP A 40 -13.69 -0.90 5.24
C ASP A 40 -12.40 -0.23 5.76
N ALA A 41 -11.70 -0.84 6.72
CA ALA A 41 -10.41 -0.36 7.20
C ALA A 41 -9.33 -0.35 6.12
N VAL A 42 -9.46 -1.18 5.07
CA VAL A 42 -8.53 -1.20 3.92
C VAL A 42 -8.65 0.08 3.09
N ASP A 43 -9.87 0.60 2.93
CA ASP A 43 -10.10 1.84 2.18
C ASP A 43 -9.50 3.05 2.92
N GLU A 44 -9.66 3.11 4.24
CA GLU A 44 -9.05 4.16 5.07
C GLU A 44 -7.52 4.07 5.08
N ALA A 45 -6.96 2.86 5.12
CA ALA A 45 -5.52 2.66 4.99
C ALA A 45 -4.99 3.19 3.64
N LEU A 46 -5.64 2.84 2.54
CA LEU A 46 -5.23 3.32 1.21
C LEU A 46 -5.37 4.83 1.07
N ALA A 47 -6.47 5.41 1.57
CA ALA A 47 -6.72 6.85 1.54
C ALA A 47 -5.69 7.66 2.35
N SER A 48 -5.11 7.05 3.40
CA SER A 48 -4.04 7.64 4.21
C SER A 48 -2.62 7.36 3.68
N GLY A 49 -2.49 6.65 2.55
CA GLY A 49 -1.21 6.35 1.91
C GLY A 49 -0.52 5.07 2.40
N ILE A 50 -1.22 4.22 3.17
CA ILE A 50 -0.76 2.88 3.57
C ILE A 50 -1.12 1.90 2.45
N THR A 51 -0.12 1.22 1.92
CA THR A 51 -0.32 0.26 0.80
C THR A 51 -0.05 -1.18 1.20
N THR A 52 0.45 -1.42 2.41
CA THR A 52 0.70 -2.77 2.95
C THR A 52 0.16 -2.88 4.37
N LEU A 53 -0.63 -3.92 4.61
CA LEU A 53 -1.22 -4.23 5.91
C LEU A 53 -0.70 -5.59 6.38
N ILE A 54 -0.10 -5.64 7.56
CA ILE A 54 0.35 -6.87 8.21
C ILE A 54 -0.31 -6.95 9.58
N GLY A 55 -0.92 -8.10 9.88
CA GLY A 55 -1.67 -8.28 11.10
C GLY A 55 -2.52 -9.55 11.06
N GLY A 56 -3.65 -9.51 11.75
CA GLY A 56 -4.55 -10.67 11.85
C GLY A 56 -5.93 -10.31 12.34
N GLY A 57 -6.88 -11.21 12.12
CA GLY A 57 -8.26 -11.06 12.54
C GLY A 57 -9.21 -11.94 11.72
N THR A 58 -10.39 -12.18 12.29
CA THR A 58 -11.47 -12.96 11.67
C THR A 58 -12.76 -12.13 11.65
N GLY A 59 -12.65 -10.82 11.46
CA GLY A 59 -13.77 -9.88 11.54
C GLY A 59 -14.03 -9.39 12.98
N PRO A 60 -15.28 -9.04 13.34
CA PRO A 60 -15.60 -8.32 14.57
C PRO A 60 -15.65 -9.19 15.84
N ALA A 61 -14.94 -10.32 15.85
CA ALA A 61 -14.84 -11.17 17.03
C ALA A 61 -14.02 -10.49 18.15
N GLU A 62 -14.35 -10.75 19.41
CA GLU A 62 -13.62 -10.19 20.57
C GLU A 62 -12.12 -10.52 20.52
N GLY A 63 -11.76 -11.71 20.03
CA GLY A 63 -10.36 -12.10 19.83
C GLY A 63 -9.62 -11.17 18.85
N SER A 64 -10.26 -10.78 17.74
CA SER A 64 -9.67 -9.87 16.74
C SER A 64 -9.67 -8.41 17.19
N LYS A 65 -10.62 -8.00 18.04
CA LYS A 65 -10.58 -6.68 18.70
C LYS A 65 -9.42 -6.59 19.69
N ALA A 66 -9.07 -7.70 20.33
CA ALA A 66 -8.00 -7.75 21.34
C ALA A 66 -6.61 -8.04 20.74
N THR A 67 -6.53 -8.83 19.67
CA THR A 67 -5.26 -9.39 19.17
C THR A 67 -5.21 -9.37 17.64
N THR A 68 -4.01 -9.19 17.07
CA THR A 68 -3.75 -9.27 15.62
C THR A 68 -3.50 -10.72 15.17
N VAL A 69 -4.39 -11.63 15.58
CA VAL A 69 -4.25 -13.06 15.30
C VAL A 69 -5.38 -13.52 14.39
N THR A 70 -5.02 -14.23 13.33
CA THR A 70 -5.93 -15.07 12.57
C THR A 70 -5.74 -16.51 13.05
N PRO A 71 -6.53 -16.97 14.03
CA PRO A 71 -6.34 -18.30 14.61
C PRO A 71 -6.59 -19.39 13.57
N GLY A 72 -5.63 -20.32 13.45
CA GLY A 72 -5.80 -21.58 12.75
C GLY A 72 -6.40 -22.67 13.65
N ALA A 73 -6.63 -23.85 13.09
CA ALA A 73 -6.89 -25.08 13.83
C ALA A 73 -5.59 -25.81 14.18
#